data_AF-A0A8H4V0M5-F1
#
_entry.id   AF-A0A8H4V0M5-F1
#
_cell.length_a   1.000
_cell.length_b   1.000
_cell.length_c   1.000
_cell.angle_alpha   90.00
_cell.angle_beta   90.00
_cell.angle_gamma   90.00
#
_symmetry.space_group_name_H-M   'P 1'
#
loop_
_entity.id
_entity.type
_entity.pdbx_description
1 polymer ?
#
loop_
_entity_poly.entity_id
_entity_poly.type
_entity_poly.pdbx_seq_one_letter_code
_entity_poly.pdbx_strand_id
1 'polypeptide(L)'
;MPAAQLFLNAGGRTGGTVMWFFVILVQFFTGCSAMLADTRMTYAFARDEALPFSKLLAKINGITHTPVNSVWFVVFFSTVLNLIAIGSTETATAIFNVTAPALDISYISVILAHRIYRDRVQFIEGPYTLGRWGPPVNWISIAWVIFISVILFFPPTRPITASNMNYAICVALFIALFSLSWWWLSARNKYIGPRTKELMQSVPEDDYDDGDHRNSTDV
;
A
#
# COMPACT_ATOMS: atom_id res chain seq x y z
N MET A 1 2.39 -18.60 -20.69
CA MET A 1 2.20 -17.13 -20.76
C MET A 1 1.23 -16.79 -21.90
N PRO A 2 -0.08 -16.67 -21.61
CA PRO A 2 -1.09 -16.39 -22.62
C PRO A 2 -0.94 -15.00 -23.27
N ALA A 3 -0.40 -14.01 -22.56
CA ALA A 3 -0.18 -12.65 -23.10
C ALA A 3 0.93 -12.61 -24.18
N ALA A 4 2.04 -13.33 -23.99
CA ALA A 4 3.10 -13.41 -25.01
C ALA A 4 2.61 -14.08 -26.29
N GLN A 5 1.75 -15.10 -26.16
CA GLN A 5 1.10 -15.77 -27.28
C GLN A 5 0.09 -14.84 -27.98
N LEU A 6 -0.62 -14.00 -27.23
CA LEU A 6 -1.51 -12.97 -27.79
C LEU A 6 -0.71 -11.99 -28.67
N PHE A 7 0.43 -11.49 -28.20
CA PHE A 7 1.27 -10.57 -28.97
C PHE A 7 1.90 -11.23 -30.20
N LEU A 8 2.31 -12.51 -30.09
CA LEU A 8 2.79 -13.28 -31.23
C LEU A 8 1.69 -13.52 -32.28
N ASN A 9 0.47 -13.81 -31.84
CA ASN A 9 -0.68 -14.02 -32.73
C ASN A 9 -1.18 -12.72 -33.37
N ALA A 10 -1.09 -11.58 -32.67
CA ALA A 10 -1.57 -10.30 -33.18
C ALA A 10 -0.56 -9.56 -34.07
N GLY A 11 0.74 -9.63 -33.76
CA GLY A 11 1.79 -8.82 -34.41
C GLY A 11 2.88 -9.62 -35.14
N GLY A 12 2.76 -10.95 -35.20
CA GLY A 12 3.81 -11.82 -35.72
C GLY A 12 5.09 -11.84 -34.87
N ARG A 13 6.14 -12.51 -35.35
CA ARG A 13 7.38 -12.74 -34.58
C ARG A 13 8.15 -11.44 -34.31
N THR A 14 8.17 -10.52 -35.28
CA THR A 14 8.86 -9.22 -35.15
C THR A 14 8.06 -8.23 -34.31
N GLY A 15 6.76 -8.05 -34.59
CA GLY A 15 5.90 -7.13 -33.83
C GLY A 15 5.70 -7.58 -32.37
N GLY A 16 5.53 -8.89 -32.15
CA GLY A 16 5.43 -9.45 -30.81
C GLY A 16 6.69 -9.24 -29.97
N THR A 17 7.88 -9.34 -30.56
CA THR A 17 9.16 -9.09 -29.86
C THR A 17 9.30 -7.61 -29.45
N VAL A 18 8.92 -6.67 -30.33
CA VAL A 18 8.93 -5.24 -30.02
C VAL A 18 7.94 -4.90 -28.90
N MET A 19 6.72 -5.42 -28.96
CA MET A 19 5.74 -5.21 -27.88
C MET A 19 6.21 -5.80 -26.56
N TRP A 20 6.85 -6.98 -26.59
CA TRP A 20 7.39 -7.60 -25.38
C TRP A 20 8.53 -6.79 -24.75
N PHE A 21 9.36 -6.14 -25.56
CA PHE A 21 10.39 -5.22 -25.06
C PHE A 21 9.77 -4.05 -24.27
N PHE A 22 8.70 -3.43 -24.78
CA PHE A 22 7.99 -2.37 -24.06
C PHE A 22 7.37 -2.87 -22.75
N VAL A 23 6.79 -4.08 -22.74
CA VAL A 23 6.24 -4.68 -21.51
C VAL A 23 7.32 -4.85 -20.45
N ILE A 24 8.51 -5.35 -20.82
CA ILE A 24 9.64 -5.49 -19.88
C ILE A 24 10.07 -4.12 -19.35
N LEU A 25 10.15 -3.11 -20.23
CA LEU A 25 10.52 -1.75 -19.85
C LEU A 25 9.52 -1.16 -18.84
N VAL A 26 8.21 -1.25 -19.10
CA VAL A 26 7.17 -0.79 -18.16
C VAL A 26 7.24 -1.53 -16.83
N GLN A 27 7.48 -2.85 -16.86
CA GLN A 27 7.60 -3.65 -15.65
C GLN A 27 8.81 -3.24 -14.80
N PHE A 28 9.93 -2.85 -15.43
CA PHE A 28 11.11 -2.34 -14.74
C PHE A 28 10.80 -1.03 -14.01
N PHE A 29 10.19 -0.05 -14.67
CA PHE A 29 9.81 1.22 -14.04
C PHE A 29 8.79 1.04 -12.91
N THR A 30 7.83 0.13 -13.10
CA THR A 30 6.85 -0.22 -12.07
C THR A 30 7.53 -0.82 -10.84
N GLY A 31 8.50 -1.72 -11.04
CA GLY A 31 9.29 -2.30 -9.94
C GLY A 31 10.10 -1.25 -9.18
N CYS A 32 10.75 -0.31 -9.88
CA CYS A 32 11.45 0.80 -9.25
C CYS A 32 10.52 1.69 -8.41
N SER A 33 9.33 2.01 -8.94
CA SER A 33 8.32 2.81 -8.23
C SER A 33 7.80 2.10 -6.98
N ALA A 34 7.48 0.81 -7.08
CA ALA A 34 7.02 0.00 -5.95
C ALA A 34 8.09 -0.07 -4.85
N MET A 35 9.35 -0.32 -5.21
CA MET A 35 10.47 -0.39 -4.25
C MET A 35 10.66 0.93 -3.48
N LEU A 36 10.48 2.07 -4.15
CA LEU A 36 10.52 3.38 -3.50
C LEU A 36 9.37 3.57 -2.52
N ALA A 37 8.15 3.16 -2.88
CA ALA A 37 6.98 3.23 -2.00
C ALA A 37 7.15 2.34 -0.76
N ASP A 38 7.60 1.10 -0.93
CA ASP A 38 7.81 0.13 0.15
C ASP A 38 8.88 0.60 1.13
N THR A 39 9.97 1.18 0.61
CA THR A 39 11.03 1.77 1.44
C THR A 39 10.50 2.91 2.30
N ARG A 40 9.69 3.81 1.73
CA ARG A 40 9.10 4.94 2.45
C ARG A 40 8.13 4.47 3.53
N MET A 41 7.31 3.47 3.23
CA MET A 41 6.39 2.86 4.19
C MET A 41 7.16 2.18 5.33
N THR A 42 8.20 1.41 5.01
CA THR A 42 9.08 0.75 5.99
C THR A 42 9.76 1.77 6.91
N TYR A 43 10.26 2.87 6.34
CA TYR A 43 10.86 3.96 7.10
C TYR A 43 9.85 4.64 8.04
N ALA A 44 8.63 4.92 7.55
CA ALA A 44 7.57 5.50 8.38
C ALA A 44 7.21 4.59 9.57
N PHE A 45 7.06 3.29 9.33
CA PHE A 45 6.80 2.32 10.39
C PHE A 45 8.00 2.16 11.35
N ALA A 46 9.23 2.24 10.86
CA ALA A 46 10.42 2.22 11.69
C ALA A 46 10.52 3.47 12.59
N ARG A 47 10.16 4.66 12.06
CA ARG A 47 10.11 5.92 12.82
C ARG A 47 9.11 5.86 13.97
N ASP A 48 7.97 5.20 13.74
CA ASP A 48 6.90 5.04 14.72
C ASP A 48 7.13 3.80 15.63
N GLU A 49 8.35 3.24 15.63
CA GLU A 49 8.79 2.09 16.44
C GLU A 49 7.94 0.81 16.27
N ALA A 50 7.23 0.69 15.13
CA ALA A 50 6.35 -0.44 14.83
C ALA A 50 7.10 -1.70 14.36
N LEU A 51 8.36 -1.59 13.93
CA LEU A 51 9.14 -2.69 13.35
C LEU A 51 10.21 -3.27 14.30
N PRO A 52 10.57 -4.57 14.14
CA PRO A 52 11.76 -5.12 14.79
C PRO A 52 12.99 -4.35 14.30
N PHE A 53 13.88 -3.97 15.22
CA PHE A 53 15.06 -3.13 14.91
C PHE A 53 14.73 -1.72 14.37
N SER A 54 13.60 -1.15 14.77
CA SER A 54 13.17 0.22 14.43
C SER A 54 14.29 1.28 14.47
N LYS A 55 15.16 1.25 15.50
CA LYS A 55 16.30 2.18 15.64
C LYS A 55 17.33 2.09 14.51
N LEU A 56 17.54 0.90 13.94
CA LEU A 56 18.48 0.70 12.83
C LEU A 56 17.81 0.99 11.49
N LEU A 57 16.52 0.69 11.34
CA LEU A 57 15.76 0.91 10.11
C LEU A 57 15.37 2.38 9.90
N ALA A 58 15.14 3.13 11.00
CA ALA A 58 14.81 4.55 10.98
C ALA A 58 16.05 5.47 10.83
N LYS A 59 17.26 4.91 10.78
CA LYS A 59 18.49 5.70 10.60
C LYS A 59 18.61 6.16 9.14
N ILE A 60 18.59 7.47 8.93
CA ILE A 60 18.85 8.08 7.62
C ILE A 60 20.36 8.28 7.44
N ASN A 61 20.87 8.03 6.23
CA ASN A 61 22.24 8.37 5.88
C ASN A 61 22.37 9.88 5.59
N GLY A 62 23.32 10.55 6.24
CA GLY A 62 23.49 12.01 6.17
C GLY A 62 23.97 12.56 4.83
N ILE A 63 24.45 11.72 3.91
CA ILE A 63 24.95 12.16 2.60
C ILE A 63 23.85 12.06 1.54
N THR A 64 23.14 10.93 1.49
CA THR A 64 22.14 10.64 0.46
C THR A 64 20.73 11.02 0.91
N HIS A 65 20.52 11.37 2.19
CA HIS A 65 19.21 11.60 2.81
C HIS A 65 18.20 10.44 2.62
N THR A 66 18.69 9.25 2.31
CA THR A 66 17.87 8.05 2.06
C THR A 66 18.04 7.02 3.19
N PRO A 67 16.97 6.30 3.57
CA PRO A 67 17.04 5.27 4.59
C PRO A 67 17.58 3.96 3.98
N VAL A 68 18.91 3.89 3.77
CA VAL A 68 19.60 2.74 3.15
C VAL A 68 19.31 1.42 3.87
N ASN A 69 19.21 1.44 5.20
CA ASN A 69 18.88 0.26 5.99
C ASN A 69 17.46 -0.26 5.72
N SER A 70 16.50 0.62 5.47
CA SER A 70 15.13 0.23 5.09
C SER A 70 15.10 -0.37 3.69
N VAL A 71 15.90 0.15 2.75
CA VAL A 71 16.01 -0.40 1.39
C VAL A 71 16.52 -1.84 1.44
N TRP A 72 17.63 -2.10 2.15
CA TRP A 72 18.19 -3.45 2.26
C TRP A 72 17.24 -4.43 2.94
N PHE A 73 16.44 -3.96 3.91
CA PHE A 73 15.40 -4.77 4.53
C PHE A 73 14.35 -5.20 3.50
N VAL A 74 13.79 -4.27 2.72
CA VAL A 74 12.80 -4.57 1.67
C VAL A 74 13.40 -5.50 0.61
N VAL A 75 14.64 -5.26 0.17
CA VAL A 75 15.34 -6.09 -0.82
C VAL A 75 15.56 -7.51 -0.29
N PHE A 76 15.97 -7.66 0.97
CA PHE A 76 16.17 -8.97 1.60
C PHE A 76 14.87 -9.78 1.61
N PHE A 77 13.77 -9.19 2.09
CA PHE A 77 12.46 -9.87 2.10
C PHE A 77 11.96 -10.21 0.69
N SER A 78 12.12 -9.29 -0.27
CA SER A 78 11.75 -9.52 -1.67
C SER A 78 12.56 -10.67 -2.28
N THR A 79 13.85 -10.76 -1.96
CA THR A 79 14.74 -11.84 -2.44
C THR A 79 14.32 -13.18 -1.87
N VAL A 80 13.99 -13.25 -0.57
CA VAL A 80 13.52 -14.48 0.08
C VAL A 80 12.20 -14.95 -0.53
N LEU A 81 11.24 -14.04 -0.77
CA LEU A 81 9.97 -14.37 -1.42
C LEU A 81 10.19 -14.88 -2.85
N ASN A 82 11.08 -14.25 -3.61
CA ASN A 82 11.41 -14.70 -4.96
C ASN A 82 12.09 -16.09 -4.96
N LEU A 83 12.93 -16.39 -3.97
CA LEU A 83 13.56 -17.70 -3.83
C LEU A 83 12.53 -18.82 -3.56
N ILE A 84 11.51 -18.53 -2.74
CA ILE A 84 10.39 -19.46 -2.50
C ILE A 84 9.60 -19.71 -3.79
N ALA A 85 9.39 -18.67 -4.60
CA ALA A 85 8.68 -18.78 -5.87
C ALA A 85 9.42 -19.65 -6.90
N ILE A 86 10.75 -19.74 -6.85
CA ILE A 86 11.55 -20.61 -7.73
C ILE A 86 11.35 -22.10 -7.41
N GLY A 87 11.08 -22.44 -6.15
CA GLY A 87 10.96 -23.83 -5.71
C GLY A 87 9.68 -24.54 -6.16
N SER A 88 8.60 -23.81 -6.43
CA SER A 88 7.32 -24.37 -6.88
C SER A 88 6.47 -23.32 -7.61
N THR A 89 6.04 -23.65 -8.82
CA THR A 89 5.13 -22.82 -9.63
C THR A 89 3.76 -22.64 -8.97
N GLU A 90 3.30 -23.64 -8.22
CA GLU A 90 2.06 -23.57 -7.46
C GLU A 90 2.17 -22.54 -6.33
N THR A 91 3.30 -22.56 -5.61
CA THR A 91 3.57 -21.60 -4.52
C THR A 91 3.69 -20.18 -5.06
N ALA A 92 4.38 -19.98 -6.19
CA ALA A 92 4.48 -18.68 -6.84
C ALA A 92 3.09 -18.13 -7.22
N THR A 93 2.26 -18.95 -7.86
CA THR A 93 0.89 -18.56 -8.25
C THR A 93 0.01 -18.24 -7.04
N ALA A 94 0.14 -19.01 -5.96
CA ALA A 94 -0.58 -18.74 -4.71
C ALA A 94 -0.16 -17.40 -4.07
N ILE A 95 1.12 -17.04 -4.10
CA ILE A 95 1.62 -15.74 -3.61
C ILE A 95 1.04 -14.60 -4.46
N PHE A 96 1.02 -14.73 -5.78
CA PHE A 96 0.41 -13.70 -6.65
C PHE A 96 -1.10 -13.55 -6.41
N ASN A 97 -1.81 -14.66 -6.20
CA ASN A 97 -3.25 -14.64 -5.95
C ASN A 97 -3.63 -14.00 -4.62
N VAL A 98 -2.76 -14.05 -3.59
CA VAL A 98 -3.04 -13.39 -2.30
C VAL A 98 -2.76 -11.89 -2.34
N THR A 99 -1.88 -11.41 -3.22
CA THR A 99 -1.48 -9.98 -3.27
C THR A 99 -2.67 -9.05 -3.57
N ALA A 100 -3.55 -9.42 -4.51
CA ALA A 100 -4.73 -8.62 -4.85
C ALA A 100 -5.71 -8.45 -3.68
N PRO A 101 -6.24 -9.54 -3.06
CA PRO A 101 -7.14 -9.39 -1.91
C PRO A 101 -6.44 -8.77 -0.70
N ALA A 102 -5.13 -8.97 -0.51
CA ALA A 102 -4.38 -8.31 0.57
C ALA A 102 -4.35 -6.77 0.40
N LEU A 103 -4.14 -6.27 -0.82
CA LEU A 103 -4.22 -4.84 -1.13
C LEU A 103 -5.62 -4.30 -0.91
N ASP A 104 -6.64 -5.02 -1.38
CA ASP A 104 -8.03 -4.59 -1.23
C ASP A 104 -8.46 -4.50 0.25
N ILE A 105 -8.07 -5.50 1.08
CA ILE A 105 -8.31 -5.50 2.53
C ILE A 105 -7.57 -4.34 3.21
N SER A 106 -6.34 -4.02 2.77
CA SER A 106 -5.57 -2.88 3.29
C SER A 106 -6.31 -1.56 3.08
N TYR A 107 -6.86 -1.33 1.89
CA TYR A 107 -7.62 -0.12 1.59
C TYR A 107 -8.88 0.01 2.46
N ILE A 108 -9.62 -1.08 2.66
CA ILE A 108 -10.79 -1.06 3.54
C ILE A 108 -10.44 -0.88 5.00
N SER A 109 -9.32 -1.41 5.45
CA SER A 109 -8.89 -1.24 6.83
C SER A 109 -8.77 0.24 7.18
N VAL A 110 -8.29 1.08 6.25
CA VAL A 110 -8.22 2.54 6.41
C VAL A 110 -9.62 3.18 6.40
N ILE A 111 -10.50 2.78 5.47
CA ILE A 111 -11.87 3.31 5.38
C ILE A 111 -12.67 2.97 6.65
N LEU A 112 -12.54 1.74 7.13
CA LEU A 112 -13.17 1.25 8.35
C LEU A 112 -12.61 1.97 9.58
N ALA A 113 -11.29 2.14 9.67
CA ALA A 113 -10.67 2.91 10.74
C ALA A 113 -11.17 4.36 10.75
N HIS A 114 -11.19 5.03 9.60
CA HIS A 114 -11.77 6.38 9.48
C HIS A 114 -13.22 6.42 9.96
N ARG A 115 -14.01 5.37 9.67
CA ARG A 115 -15.40 5.29 10.11
C ARG A 115 -15.56 5.09 11.62
N ILE A 116 -14.75 4.22 12.22
CA ILE A 116 -14.80 3.90 13.66
C ILE A 116 -14.29 5.07 14.50
N TYR A 117 -13.23 5.75 14.03
CA TYR A 117 -12.59 6.85 14.75
C TYR A 117 -13.14 8.23 14.40
N ARG A 118 -14.16 8.31 13.53
CA ARG A 118 -14.80 9.57 13.11
C ARG A 118 -15.25 10.43 14.30
N ASP A 119 -15.78 9.79 15.34
CA ASP A 119 -16.32 10.48 16.52
C ASP A 119 -15.25 10.70 17.61
N ARG A 120 -14.06 10.11 17.46
CA ARG A 120 -12.97 10.13 18.46
C ARG A 120 -11.78 11.01 18.06
N VAL A 121 -11.67 11.35 16.78
CA VAL A 121 -10.55 12.12 16.23
C VAL A 121 -11.10 13.32 15.47
N GLN A 122 -10.61 14.51 15.77
CA GLN A 122 -10.91 15.73 15.01
C GLN A 122 -10.28 15.59 13.62
N PHE A 123 -11.07 15.16 12.63
CA PHE A 123 -10.65 15.13 11.24
C PHE A 123 -10.82 16.53 10.65
N ILE A 124 -9.71 17.14 10.22
CA ILE A 124 -9.75 18.35 9.39
C ILE A 124 -10.30 17.90 8.03
N GLU A 125 -11.49 18.38 7.69
CA GLU A 125 -12.11 18.06 6.40
C GLU A 125 -11.29 18.68 5.26
N GLY A 126 -10.94 17.87 4.26
CA GLY A 126 -10.28 18.37 3.06
C GLY A 126 -11.23 19.24 2.21
N PRO A 127 -10.70 20.00 1.22
CA PRO A 127 -11.49 20.90 0.39
C PRO A 127 -12.60 20.19 -0.42
N TYR A 128 -12.54 18.86 -0.52
CA TYR A 128 -13.57 18.04 -1.14
C TYR A 128 -14.13 17.03 -0.14
N THR A 129 -15.43 17.13 0.15
CA THR A 129 -16.17 16.14 0.93
C THR A 129 -17.39 15.65 0.16
N LEU A 130 -17.67 14.35 0.23
CA LEU A 130 -18.90 13.77 -0.32
C LEU A 130 -20.15 14.12 0.52
N GLY A 131 -19.99 14.98 1.54
CA GLY A 131 -21.03 15.36 2.49
C GLY A 131 -21.78 14.14 3.03
N ARG A 132 -23.10 14.10 2.79
CA ARG A 132 -23.99 13.05 3.28
C ARG A 132 -23.87 11.71 2.53
N TRP A 133 -23.25 11.68 1.35
CA TRP A 133 -23.05 10.46 0.56
C TRP A 133 -21.76 9.70 0.89
N GLY A 134 -20.83 10.30 1.64
CA GLY A 134 -19.60 9.61 2.05
C GLY A 134 -19.85 8.33 2.87
N PRO A 135 -20.67 8.39 3.95
CA PRO A 135 -21.01 7.22 4.77
C PRO A 135 -21.58 6.00 4.03
N PRO A 136 -22.65 6.12 3.19
CA PRO A 136 -23.20 4.96 2.50
C PRO A 136 -22.24 4.39 1.45
N VAL A 137 -21.51 5.25 0.72
CA VAL A 137 -20.52 4.79 -0.27
C VAL A 137 -19.42 3.98 0.39
N ASN A 138 -18.93 4.43 1.56
CA ASN A 138 -17.92 3.68 2.31
C ASN A 138 -18.41 2.29 2.71
N TRP A 139 -19.65 2.15 3.19
CA TRP A 139 -20.22 0.84 3.53
C TRP A 139 -20.40 -0.08 2.32
N ILE A 140 -20.83 0.48 1.18
CA ILE A 140 -20.96 -0.27 -0.07
C ILE A 140 -19.59 -0.79 -0.52
N SER A 141 -18.56 0.06 -0.48
CA SER A 141 -17.18 -0.34 -0.80
C SER A 141 -16.68 -1.45 0.12
N ILE A 142 -16.95 -1.34 1.43
CA ILE A 142 -16.57 -2.36 2.41
C ILE A 142 -17.22 -3.71 2.07
N ALA A 143 -18.54 -3.72 1.84
CA ALA A 143 -19.27 -4.93 1.50
C ALA A 143 -18.79 -5.55 0.18
N TRP A 144 -18.54 -4.72 -0.83
CA TRP A 144 -18.11 -5.15 -2.15
C TRP A 144 -16.75 -5.86 -2.13
N VAL A 145 -15.77 -5.30 -1.44
CA VAL A 145 -14.45 -5.93 -1.38
C VAL A 145 -14.44 -7.16 -0.49
N ILE A 146 -15.22 -7.19 0.60
CA ILE A 146 -15.34 -8.43 1.38
C ILE A 146 -15.89 -9.54 0.47
N PHE A 147 -16.90 -9.22 -0.32
CA PHE A 147 -17.46 -10.13 -1.31
C PHE A 147 -16.43 -10.58 -2.35
N ILE A 148 -15.68 -9.66 -2.97
CA ILE A 148 -14.67 -10.01 -3.98
C ILE A 148 -13.51 -10.79 -3.38
N SER A 149 -13.07 -10.45 -2.16
CA SER A 149 -11.98 -11.15 -1.46
C SER A 149 -12.35 -12.61 -1.23
N VAL A 150 -13.58 -12.88 -0.77
CA VAL A 150 -14.08 -14.25 -0.59
C VAL A 150 -14.04 -15.01 -1.92
N ILE A 151 -14.50 -14.40 -3.01
CA ILE A 151 -14.47 -15.02 -4.34
C ILE A 151 -13.05 -15.31 -4.81
N LEU A 152 -12.11 -14.38 -4.60
CA LEU A 152 -10.71 -14.54 -5.01
C LEU A 152 -9.98 -15.64 -4.24
N PHE A 153 -10.41 -15.95 -3.01
CA PHE A 153 -9.90 -17.09 -2.25
C PHE A 153 -10.47 -18.44 -2.74
N PHE A 154 -11.55 -18.48 -3.52
CA PHE A 154 -12.03 -19.72 -4.12
C PHE A 154 -11.16 -20.18 -5.30
N PRO A 155 -10.91 -21.50 -5.45
CA PRO A 155 -10.16 -22.03 -6.58
C PRO A 155 -10.95 -21.87 -7.90
N PRO A 156 -10.30 -21.46 -9.00
CA PRO A 156 -10.97 -21.17 -10.27
C PRO A 156 -11.42 -22.41 -11.05
N THR A 157 -10.92 -23.61 -10.72
CA THR A 157 -11.20 -24.85 -11.46
C THR A 157 -11.62 -26.00 -10.52
N ARG A 158 -12.62 -26.78 -10.96
CA ARG A 158 -13.07 -28.02 -10.32
C ARG A 158 -12.64 -29.21 -11.19
N PRO A 159 -12.25 -30.38 -10.64
CA PRO A 159 -12.24 -30.78 -9.23
C PRO A 159 -11.05 -30.23 -8.43
N ILE A 160 -11.25 -30.05 -7.12
CA ILE A 160 -10.27 -29.48 -6.20
C ILE A 160 -9.33 -30.60 -5.73
N THR A 161 -8.17 -30.72 -6.37
CA THR A 161 -7.08 -31.58 -5.92
C THR A 161 -6.15 -30.78 -5.00
N ALA A 162 -5.44 -31.44 -4.05
CA ALA A 162 -4.45 -30.77 -3.20
C ALA A 162 -3.35 -30.03 -3.99
N SER A 163 -3.12 -30.39 -5.24
CA SER A 163 -2.21 -29.70 -6.17
C SER A 163 -2.80 -28.43 -6.80
N ASN A 164 -4.13 -28.24 -6.79
CA ASN A 164 -4.84 -27.16 -7.49
C ASN A 164 -5.66 -26.28 -6.53
N MET A 165 -5.45 -26.44 -5.22
CA MET A 165 -6.09 -25.60 -4.21
C MET A 165 -5.39 -24.24 -4.16
N ASN A 166 -6.16 -23.15 -4.16
CA ASN A 166 -5.59 -21.82 -3.99
C ASN A 166 -5.08 -21.65 -2.54
N TYR A 167 -3.78 -21.87 -2.33
CA TYR A 167 -3.13 -21.70 -1.02
C TYR A 167 -3.00 -20.23 -0.58
N ALA A 168 -3.53 -19.27 -1.36
CA ALA A 168 -3.56 -17.85 -1.00
C ALA A 168 -4.09 -17.60 0.42
N ILE A 169 -5.13 -18.34 0.85
CA ILE A 169 -5.69 -18.19 2.20
C ILE A 169 -4.71 -18.64 3.29
N CYS A 170 -3.93 -19.70 3.06
CA CYS A 170 -2.93 -20.18 4.00
C CYS A 170 -1.77 -19.18 4.12
N VAL A 171 -1.33 -18.62 2.99
CA VAL A 171 -0.30 -17.56 2.96
C VAL A 171 -0.82 -16.30 3.66
N ALA A 172 -2.07 -15.89 3.39
CA ALA A 172 -2.70 -14.75 4.06
C ALA A 172 -2.76 -14.94 5.58
N LEU A 173 -3.22 -16.11 6.03
CA LEU A 173 -3.30 -16.44 7.46
C LEU A 173 -1.92 -16.45 8.11
N PHE A 174 -0.90 -17.01 7.46
CA PHE A 174 0.47 -16.99 7.98
C PHE A 174 1.00 -15.56 8.16
N ILE A 175 0.82 -14.70 7.15
CA ILE A 175 1.22 -13.29 7.21
C ILE A 175 0.46 -12.54 8.30
N ALA A 176 -0.87 -12.75 8.38
CA ALA A 176 -1.72 -12.13 9.37
C ALA A 176 -1.32 -12.54 10.79
N LEU A 177 -1.10 -13.84 11.03
CA LEU A 177 -0.67 -14.36 12.33
C LEU A 177 0.70 -13.83 12.73
N PHE A 178 1.66 -13.77 11.79
CA PHE A 178 2.98 -13.18 12.05
C PHE A 178 2.87 -11.71 12.46
N SER A 179 2.06 -10.94 11.72
CA SER A 179 1.82 -9.52 12.01
C SER A 179 1.10 -9.30 13.35
N LEU A 180 0.02 -10.03 13.62
CA LEU A 180 -0.73 -9.99 14.88
C LEU A 180 0.13 -10.41 16.08
N SER A 181 0.95 -11.45 15.92
CA SER A 181 1.87 -11.92 16.96
C SER A 181 2.90 -10.84 17.28
N TRP A 182 3.49 -10.20 16.26
CA TRP A 182 4.42 -9.09 16.46
C TRP A 182 3.75 -7.89 17.14
N TRP A 183 2.51 -7.56 16.71
CA TRP A 183 1.73 -6.49 17.30
C TRP A 183 1.49 -6.72 18.80
N TRP A 184 1.08 -7.93 19.17
CA TRP A 184 0.80 -8.28 20.55
C TRP A 184 2.06 -8.38 21.42
N LEU A 185 3.17 -8.87 20.87
CA LEU A 185 4.41 -9.09 21.61
C LEU A 185 5.22 -7.81 21.82
N SER A 186 5.27 -6.91 20.84
CA SER A 186 6.20 -5.77 20.86
C SER A 186 5.55 -4.44 20.48
N ALA A 187 4.76 -4.39 19.41
CA ALA A 187 4.30 -3.11 18.86
C ALA A 187 3.29 -2.40 19.77
N ARG A 188 2.36 -3.11 20.43
CA ARG A 188 1.34 -2.50 21.30
C ARG A 188 1.90 -1.63 22.45
N ASN A 189 3.13 -1.92 22.89
CA ASN A 189 3.75 -1.23 24.02
C ASN A 189 4.72 -0.12 23.58
N LYS A 190 5.16 -0.10 22.31
CA LYS A 190 6.17 0.83 21.78
C LYS A 190 5.64 1.76 20.71
N TYR A 191 4.51 1.41 20.08
CA TYR A 191 3.87 2.20 19.05
C TYR A 191 3.28 3.47 19.66
N ILE A 192 3.97 4.57 19.46
CA ILE A 192 3.45 5.92 19.70
C ILE A 192 3.10 6.43 18.31
N GLY A 193 1.85 6.89 18.13
CA GLY A 193 1.33 7.38 16.84
C GLY A 193 2.24 8.43 16.18
N PRO A 194 1.93 8.84 14.93
CA PRO A 194 2.86 9.55 14.06
C PRO A 194 3.57 10.69 14.78
N ARG A 195 4.90 10.56 14.96
CA ARG A 195 5.75 11.56 15.64
C ARG A 195 5.93 12.86 14.84
N THR A 196 5.06 13.13 13.86
CA THR A 196 5.08 14.34 13.05
C THR A 196 4.43 15.49 13.82
N LYS A 197 5.16 16.05 14.80
CA LYS A 197 4.81 17.34 15.42
C LYS A 197 5.15 18.54 14.52
N GLU A 198 5.72 18.33 13.32
CA GLU A 198 6.30 19.42 12.50
C GLU A 198 5.49 19.88 11.28
N LEU A 199 4.26 19.40 11.02
CA LEU A 199 3.49 19.82 9.83
C LEU A 199 2.06 20.32 10.09
N MET A 200 1.71 20.62 11.34
CA MET A 200 0.53 21.43 11.67
C MET A 200 0.97 22.77 12.24
N GLN A 201 1.95 23.42 11.60
CA GLN A 201 2.06 24.85 11.74
C GLN A 201 0.97 25.43 10.85
N SER A 202 -0.15 25.82 11.47
CA SER A 202 -1.16 26.64 10.81
C SER A 202 -0.43 27.81 10.15
N VAL A 203 -0.51 27.90 8.83
CA VAL A 203 -0.10 29.11 8.11
C VAL A 203 -0.80 30.26 8.83
N PRO A 204 -0.08 31.27 9.36
CA PRO A 204 -0.72 32.45 9.89
C PRO A 204 -1.64 32.98 8.81
N GLU A 205 -2.93 33.14 9.11
CA GLU A 205 -3.75 34.05 8.32
C GLU A 205 -3.03 35.39 8.41
N ASP A 206 -2.35 35.80 7.34
CA ASP A 206 -1.93 37.18 7.20
C ASP A 206 -3.23 37.98 7.28
N ASP A 207 -3.43 38.67 8.41
CA ASP A 207 -4.42 39.72 8.56
C ASP A 207 -4.18 40.68 7.38
N TYR A 208 -4.99 40.54 6.33
CA TYR A 208 -5.16 41.58 5.34
C TYR A 208 -5.75 42.76 6.10
N ASP A 209 -4.86 43.64 6.56
CA ASP A 209 -5.17 44.99 6.98
C ASP A 209 -5.97 45.64 5.85
N ASP A 210 -7.29 45.74 6.05
CA ASP A 210 -8.25 46.41 5.18
C ASP A 210 -8.04 47.92 5.36
N GLY A 211 -6.86 48.36 4.95
CA GLY A 211 -6.35 49.71 5.04
C GLY A 211 -6.58 50.45 3.72
N ASP A 212 -7.54 51.36 3.79
CA ASP A 212 -7.66 52.57 2.97
C ASP A 212 -8.14 52.41 1.52
N HIS A 213 -9.45 52.61 1.33
CA HIS A 213 -9.97 53.43 0.22
C HIS A 213 -11.33 54.06 0.61
N ARG A 214 -11.31 55.15 1.37
CA ARG A 214 -12.42 56.14 1.38
C ARG A 214 -11.88 57.55 1.18
N ASN A 215 -11.45 57.77 -0.07
CA ASN A 215 -11.77 58.92 -0.90
C ASN A 215 -12.07 60.26 -0.17
N SER A 216 -11.00 61.00 0.14
CA SER A 216 -11.07 62.45 0.34
C SER A 216 -10.95 63.15 -1.02
N THR A 217 -12.08 63.27 -1.73
CA THR A 217 -12.23 64.21 -2.84
C THR A 217 -12.88 65.49 -2.31
N ASP A 218 -12.10 66.56 -2.36
CA ASP A 218 -12.44 67.90 -2.84
C ASP A 218 -13.69 68.65 -2.30
N VAL A 219 -13.36 69.78 -1.64
CA VAL A 219 -14.04 71.11 -1.60
C VAL A 219 -15.36 71.24 -0.84
#